data_AF-A0A521XTD5-F1
#
_entry.id   AF-A0A521XTD5-F1
#
_cell.length_a   1.000
_cell.length_b   1.000
_cell.length_c   1.000
_cell.angle_alpha   90.00
_cell.angle_beta   90.00
_cell.angle_gamma   90.00
#
_symmetry.space_group_name_H-M   'P 1'
#
loop_
_entity.id
_entity.type
_entity.pdbx_description
1 polymer ?
#
loop_
_entity_poly.entity_id
_entity_poly.type
_entity_poly.pdbx_seq_one_letter_code
_entity_poly.pdbx_strand_id
1 'polypeptide(L)' 'MQTPDIDQQIEIYTVSRLNNEVRFLLEDTFPYVWVEGEISNFAAPHSGHWYFSLKDAS' A
#
# COMPACT_ATOMS: atom_id res chain seq x y z
N MET A 1 -28.04 14.64 31.27
CA MET A 1 -27.35 14.58 29.96
C MET A 1 -26.09 13.78 30.19
N GLN A 2 -26.07 12.52 29.74
CA GLN A 2 -24.85 11.70 29.77
C GLN A 2 -24.00 12.15 28.57
N THR A 3 -22.81 12.71 28.81
CA THR A 3 -21.80 12.89 27.77
C THR A 3 -21.38 11.51 27.25
N PRO A 4 -21.33 11.28 25.92
CA PRO A 4 -20.79 10.04 25.40
C PRO A 4 -19.33 9.92 25.83
N ASP A 5 -19.02 8.79 26.44
CA ASP A 5 -17.68 8.39 26.85
C ASP A 5 -16.85 8.18 25.58
N ILE A 6 -15.92 9.12 25.32
CA ILE A 6 -14.96 9.04 24.21
C ILE A 6 -13.69 8.30 24.65
N ASP A 7 -13.77 7.41 25.65
CA ASP A 7 -12.76 6.37 25.92
C ASP A 7 -12.80 5.23 24.88
N GLN A 8 -13.20 5.51 23.63
CA GLN A 8 -12.78 4.66 22.51
C GLN A 8 -11.29 4.92 22.30
N GLN A 9 -10.48 4.12 22.97
CA GLN A 9 -9.03 4.10 22.86
C GLN A 9 -8.64 4.02 21.37
N ILE A 10 -8.35 5.17 20.76
CA ILE A 10 -7.94 5.22 19.36
C ILE A 10 -6.61 4.49 19.27
N GLU A 11 -6.63 3.30 18.70
CA GLU A 11 -5.43 2.52 18.49
C GLU A 11 -4.54 3.25 17.46
N ILE A 12 -3.36 3.72 17.88
CA ILE A 12 -2.43 4.42 17.00
C ILE A 12 -1.53 3.40 16.31
N TYR A 13 -1.64 3.32 14.98
CA TYR A 13 -0.85 2.41 14.17
C TYR A 13 0.50 3.04 13.85
N THR A 14 1.57 2.23 13.94
CA THR A 14 2.83 2.60 13.30
C THR A 14 2.70 2.39 11.80
N VAL A 15 3.46 3.15 11.01
CA VAL A 15 3.50 2.99 9.54
C VAL A 15 3.82 1.55 9.16
N SER A 16 4.78 0.92 9.84
CA SER A 16 5.17 -0.46 9.57
C SER A 16 4.05 -1.46 9.88
N ARG A 17 3.30 -1.27 10.97
CA ARG A 17 2.16 -2.13 11.30
C ARG A 17 1.10 -2.03 10.22
N LEU A 18 0.71 -0.80 9.85
CA LEU A 18 -0.30 -0.56 8.83
C LEU A 18 0.11 -1.20 7.49
N ASN A 19 1.35 -0.98 7.04
CA ASN A 19 1.84 -1.54 5.78
C ASN A 19 1.86 -3.07 5.78
N ASN A 20 2.22 -3.69 6.91
CA ASN A 20 2.21 -5.15 7.03
C ASN A 20 0.79 -5.72 6.93
N GLU A 21 -0.17 -5.13 7.65
CA GLU A 21 -1.57 -5.56 7.60
C GLU A 21 -2.18 -5.39 6.20
N VAL A 22 -1.92 -4.24 5.54
CA VAL A 22 -2.33 -4.01 4.16
C VAL A 22 -1.74 -5.06 3.22
N ARG A 23 -0.45 -5.38 3.36
CA ARG A 23 0.21 -6.42 2.56
C ARG A 23 -0.49 -7.77 2.72
N PHE A 24 -0.75 -8.19 3.97
CA PHE A 24 -1.40 -9.48 4.23
C PHE A 24 -2.80 -9.56 3.59
N LEU A 25 -3.60 -8.50 3.71
CA LEU A 25 -4.94 -8.47 3.11
C LEU A 25 -4.89 -8.54 1.58
N LEU A 26 -3.94 -7.84 0.95
CA LEU A 26 -3.78 -7.87 -0.50
C LEU A 26 -3.30 -9.24 -0.99
N GLU A 27 -2.30 -9.84 -0.34
CA GLU A 27 -1.76 -11.16 -0.70
C GLU A 27 -2.81 -12.28 -0.53
N ASP A 28 -3.66 -12.20 0.49
CA ASP A 28 -4.76 -13.16 0.71
C ASP A 28 -5.87 -13.02 -0.36
N THR A 29 -6.22 -11.78 -0.70
CA THR A 29 -7.33 -11.51 -1.64
C THR A 29 -6.93 -11.68 -3.11
N PHE A 30 -5.69 -11.35 -3.45
CA PHE A 30 -5.20 -11.29 -4.83
C PHE A 30 -3.91 -12.11 -4.99
N PRO A 31 -4.01 -13.45 -5.05
CA PRO A 31 -2.83 -14.32 -5.06
C PRO A 31 -1.93 -14.09 -6.28
N TYR A 32 -2.51 -13.92 -7.48
CA TYR A 32 -1.79 -13.56 -8.70
C TYR A 32 -2.66 -12.68 -9.58
N VAL A 33 -2.19 -11.50 -9.92
CA VAL A 33 -2.87 -10.57 -10.84
C VAL A 33 -1.92 -10.12 -11.94
N TRP A 34 -2.47 -9.92 -13.13
CA TRP A 34 -1.77 -9.32 -14.25
C TRP A 34 -2.21 -7.86 -14.38
N VAL A 35 -1.23 -6.97 -14.57
CA VAL A 35 -1.47 -5.54 -14.75
C VAL A 35 -0.81 -5.09 -16.05
N GLU A 36 -1.56 -4.37 -16.86
CA GLU A 36 -1.12 -3.72 -18.08
C GLU A 36 -1.03 -2.21 -17.84
N GLY A 37 -0.08 -1.54 -18.50
CA GLY A 37 0.04 -0.08 -18.43
C GLY A 37 1.27 0.47 -19.14
N GLU A 38 1.32 1.79 -19.28
CA GLU A 38 2.47 2.50 -19.83
C GLU A 38 3.54 2.73 -18.75
N ILE A 39 4.79 2.40 -19.06
CA ILE A 39 5.94 2.67 -18.20
C ILE A 39 6.36 4.14 -18.35
N SER A 40 6.50 4.82 -17.22
CA SER A 40 7.05 6.18 -17.14
C SER A 40 8.10 6.29 -16.04
N ASN A 41 8.92 7.35 -16.09
CA ASN A 41 9.96 7.64 -15.09
C ASN A 41 10.90 6.44 -14.81
N PHE A 42 11.30 5.72 -15.86
CA PHE A 42 12.15 4.54 -15.74
C PHE A 42 13.58 4.93 -15.33
N ALA A 43 14.12 4.24 -14.33
CA ALA A 43 15.49 4.34 -13.88
C ALA A 43 16.10 2.96 -13.65
N ALA A 44 17.32 2.76 -14.16
CA ALA A 44 18.11 1.55 -13.97
C ALA A 44 19.48 1.86 -13.30
N PRO A 45 19.51 2.18 -11.99
CA PRO A 45 20.76 2.36 -11.25
C PRO A 45 21.64 1.10 -11.19
N HIS A 46 22.94 1.30 -10.94
CA HIS A 46 23.92 0.21 -10.76
C HIS A 46 23.69 -0.66 -9.51
N SER A 47 22.75 -0.31 -8.62
CA SER A 47 22.37 -1.14 -7.48
C SER A 47 21.66 -2.44 -7.88
N GLY A 48 21.20 -2.55 -9.13
CA GLY A 48 20.53 -3.74 -9.66
C GLY A 48 19.01 -3.73 -9.52
N HIS A 49 18.42 -2.68 -8.94
CA HIS A 49 16.97 -2.50 -8.88
C HIS A 49 16.51 -1.49 -9.92
N TRP A 50 15.46 -1.85 -10.67
CA TRP A 50 14.79 -0.92 -11.57
C TRP A 50 13.61 -0.26 -10.89
N TYR A 51 13.45 1.03 -11.16
CA TYR A 51 12.34 1.83 -10.66
C TYR A 51 11.58 2.41 -11.83
N PHE A 52 10.26 2.35 -11.78
CA PHE A 52 9.39 2.97 -12.77
C PHE A 52 8.02 3.21 -12.17
N SER A 53 7.24 4.06 -12.83
CA SER A 53 5.81 4.25 -12.56
C SER A 53 5.01 3.61 -13.69
N LEU A 54 4.04 2.76 -13.33
CA LEU A 54 3.09 2.17 -14.29
C LEU A 54 1.81 3.02 -14.30
N LYS A 55 1.39 3.46 -15.48
CA LYS A 55 0.17 4.26 -15.68
C LYS A 55 -0.88 3.44 -16.42
N ASP A 56 -2.14 3.64 -16.07
CA ASP A 56 -3.26 3.17 -16.88
C ASP A 56 -3.59 4.19 -17.99
N ALA A 57 -4.49 3.83 -18.90
CA ALA A 57 -4.90 4.66 -20.03
C ALA A 57 -5.83 5.84 -19.66
N SER A 58 -6.28 5.93 -18.40
CA SER A 58 -7.24 6.92 -17.89
C SER A 58 -6.60 8.19 -17.35
#